data_AF-M9NF12-F1
#
_entry.id   AF-M9NF12-F1
#
_cell.length_a   1.000
_cell.length_b   1.000
_cell.length_c   1.000
_cell.angle_alpha   90.00
_cell.angle_beta   90.00
_cell.angle_gamma   90.00
#
_symmetry.space_group_name_H-M   'P 1'
#
loop_
_entity.id
_entity.type
_entity.pdbx_description
1 polymer ?
#
loop_
_entity_poly.entity_id
_entity_poly.type
_entity_poly.pdbx_seq_one_letter_code
_entity_poly.pdbx_strand_id
1 'polypeptide(L)'
;MNKKNTYKTPYRERFRRCNLEYTNERLWEQSYLKARCKELHLEEEYMKYKIRLMISSLTVFVPMLILLIVALQVIIWSFTEYTKYIYINAIFDLGSLILVTGLLSINFFEDFVIRHRWVMTFTSTLSAYVVVLGDIAFNTYYYYKSNWPLNTLYDVFVLCMIYMFLPIPSSKAAALLAISVSLTYVIYFIHFMAFNEHNVAKYVHGLDIVSIDFFHYLGFNMMGIFFRIMNDTMVRSSFLDRYQFITEEIWLRQARRQESLLLDSILPPQIAKPIQKSIKEKIIQPDNDFYHLGTSRTAENFMSIQIHNDVSILYADLVNYTQLTTTLTVEKLVKVLHDLYARFDLAALSFKVQRIKFLGDCYYCVAGLGESDPDHATMAVSLGISMIANIKECESFFEYWHANWCPFGNFVCRCNRQGQATVRHMGCRREYCQSSGSNRKSRVCAC
;
A
#
# COMPACT_ATOMS: atom_id res chain seq x y z
N MET A 1 68.85 -16.78 29.47
CA MET A 1 68.73 -17.69 28.31
C MET A 1 67.29 -18.21 28.29
N ASN A 2 66.45 -17.67 27.39
CA ASN A 2 65.86 -18.38 26.23
C ASN A 2 65.06 -19.63 26.63
N LYS A 3 63.74 -19.76 26.43
CA LYS A 3 62.88 -19.39 25.28
C LYS A 3 61.43 -19.17 25.76
N LYS A 4 60.77 -18.12 25.26
CA LYS A 4 59.30 -17.99 25.30
C LYS A 4 58.71 -18.88 24.20
N ASN A 5 57.99 -19.94 24.57
CA ASN A 5 57.14 -20.67 23.64
C ASN A 5 55.85 -19.85 23.39
N THR A 6 55.82 -19.13 22.27
CA THR A 6 54.59 -18.61 21.68
C THR A 6 53.77 -19.77 21.13
N TYR A 7 52.76 -20.20 21.88
CA TYR A 7 51.68 -21.01 21.32
C TYR A 7 50.89 -20.14 20.35
N LYS A 8 51.10 -20.34 19.05
CA LYS A 8 50.17 -19.87 18.02
C LYS A 8 48.84 -20.59 18.25
N THR A 9 47.81 -19.85 18.63
CA THR A 9 46.43 -20.32 18.60
C THR A 9 46.08 -20.67 17.15
N PRO A 10 45.50 -21.84 16.86
CA PRO A 10 45.11 -22.19 15.51
C PRO A 10 43.99 -21.23 15.05
N TYR A 11 44.17 -20.69 13.86
CA TYR A 11 43.18 -19.87 13.17
C TYR A 11 41.92 -20.72 12.99
N ARG A 12 40.91 -20.48 13.83
CA ARG A 12 39.63 -21.17 13.76
C ARG A 12 38.93 -20.69 12.49
N GLU A 13 39.06 -21.43 11.40
CA GLU A 13 38.25 -21.25 10.20
C GLU A 13 36.78 -21.36 10.62
N ARG A 14 36.15 -20.20 10.85
CA ARG A 14 34.70 -20.09 10.83
C ARG A 14 34.29 -20.29 9.37
N PHE A 15 34.12 -21.54 8.96
CA PHE A 15 33.17 -21.83 7.91
C PHE A 15 31.82 -21.31 8.42
N ARG A 16 31.46 -20.07 8.03
CA ARG A 16 30.08 -19.59 8.09
C ARG A 16 29.29 -20.64 7.32
N ARG A 17 28.46 -21.42 8.03
CA ARG A 17 27.44 -22.22 7.35
C ARG A 17 26.63 -21.23 6.54
N CYS A 18 26.70 -21.35 5.23
CA CYS A 18 25.81 -20.64 4.33
C CYS A 18 24.43 -21.27 4.55
N ASN A 19 23.65 -20.71 5.49
CA ASN A 19 22.23 -21.00 5.54
C ASN A 19 21.63 -20.32 4.32
N LEU A 20 21.34 -21.10 3.29
CA LEU A 20 20.56 -20.64 2.15
C LEU A 20 19.20 -20.20 2.72
N GLU A 21 18.94 -18.90 2.65
CA GLU A 21 17.72 -18.28 3.17
C GLU A 21 16.65 -18.31 2.08
N TYR A 22 15.85 -19.37 2.07
CA TYR A 22 14.78 -19.60 1.08
C TYR A 22 13.52 -18.73 1.29
N THR A 23 13.59 -17.70 2.13
CA THR A 23 12.43 -16.81 2.42
C THR A 23 11.92 -16.14 1.15
N ASN A 24 12.83 -15.74 0.26
CA ASN A 24 12.50 -15.12 -1.03
C ASN A 24 11.97 -16.12 -2.08
N GLU A 25 12.35 -17.40 -2.00
CA GLU A 25 11.90 -18.44 -2.93
C GLU A 25 10.49 -18.94 -2.58
N ARG A 26 10.14 -18.98 -1.29
CA ARG A 26 8.78 -19.31 -0.82
C ARG A 26 7.71 -18.32 -1.29
N LEU A 27 8.07 -17.09 -1.64
CA LEU A 27 7.15 -16.08 -2.19
C LEU A 27 6.51 -16.54 -3.51
N TRP A 28 7.14 -17.47 -4.24
CA TRP A 28 6.65 -17.96 -5.53
C TRP A 28 5.90 -19.30 -5.42
N GLU A 29 5.85 -19.91 -4.23
CA GLU A 29 5.11 -21.15 -4.01
C GLU A 29 3.60 -20.91 -3.96
N GLN A 30 2.85 -21.62 -4.81
CA GLN A 30 1.39 -21.46 -4.89
C GLN A 30 0.68 -21.79 -3.56
N SER A 31 1.19 -22.74 -2.78
CA SER A 31 0.68 -23.12 -1.46
C SER A 31 0.87 -22.00 -0.44
N TYR A 32 2.05 -21.39 -0.41
CA TYR A 32 2.38 -20.28 0.48
C TYR A 32 1.52 -19.05 0.18
N LEU A 33 1.44 -18.64 -1.10
CA LEU A 33 0.58 -17.53 -1.54
C LEU A 33 -0.89 -17.79 -1.21
N LYS A 34 -1.32 -19.06 -1.26
CA LYS A 34 -2.67 -19.47 -0.84
C LYS A 34 -2.91 -19.26 0.64
N ALA A 35 -2.02 -19.79 1.47
CA ALA A 35 -2.09 -19.65 2.92
C ALA A 35 -2.04 -18.17 3.36
N ARG A 36 -1.14 -17.37 2.78
CA ARG A 36 -0.94 -15.96 3.15
C ARG A 36 -2.16 -15.09 2.86
N CYS A 37 -2.78 -15.26 1.70
CA CYS A 37 -4.00 -14.52 1.36
C CYS A 37 -5.18 -14.91 2.26
N LYS A 38 -5.23 -16.17 2.71
CA LYS A 38 -6.26 -16.66 3.64
C LYS A 38 -6.04 -16.12 5.05
N GLU A 39 -4.80 -16.07 5.51
CA GLU A 39 -4.40 -15.46 6.78
C GLU A 39 -4.78 -13.97 6.85
N LEU A 40 -4.62 -13.25 5.74
CA LEU A 40 -4.99 -11.83 5.64
C LEU A 40 -6.48 -11.59 5.35
N HIS A 41 -7.30 -12.65 5.23
CA HIS A 41 -8.73 -12.56 4.87
C HIS A 41 -9.02 -11.82 3.54
N LEU A 42 -8.11 -11.91 2.57
CA LEU A 42 -8.20 -11.17 1.29
C LEU A 42 -8.78 -11.99 0.12
N GLU A 43 -9.28 -13.20 0.35
CA GLU A 43 -9.69 -14.11 -0.74
C GLU A 43 -10.81 -13.53 -1.62
N GLU A 44 -11.78 -12.83 -1.03
CA GLU A 44 -12.87 -12.21 -1.80
C GLU A 44 -12.38 -11.06 -2.68
N GLU A 45 -11.52 -10.20 -2.14
CA GLU A 45 -10.93 -9.08 -2.87
C GLU A 45 -9.99 -9.56 -3.98
N TYR A 46 -9.21 -10.59 -3.71
CA TYR A 46 -8.39 -11.26 -4.72
C TYR A 46 -9.27 -11.82 -5.86
N MET A 47 -10.39 -12.47 -5.54
CA MET A 47 -11.30 -13.00 -6.57
C MET A 47 -11.92 -11.90 -7.42
N LYS A 48 -12.32 -10.77 -6.83
CA LYS A 48 -12.81 -9.58 -7.58
C LYS A 48 -11.70 -9.02 -8.48
N TYR A 49 -10.49 -8.87 -7.96
CA TYR A 49 -9.33 -8.41 -8.73
C TYR A 49 -9.02 -9.34 -9.92
N LYS A 50 -9.03 -10.66 -9.69
CA LYS A 50 -8.83 -11.67 -10.72
C LYS A 50 -9.91 -11.61 -11.81
N ILE A 51 -11.18 -11.46 -11.44
CA ILE A 51 -12.29 -11.30 -12.39
C ILE A 51 -12.09 -10.05 -13.25
N ARG A 52 -11.76 -8.89 -12.66
CA ARG A 52 -11.48 -7.66 -13.41
C ARG A 52 -10.32 -7.81 -14.37
N LEU A 53 -9.25 -8.48 -13.94
CA LEU A 53 -8.10 -8.76 -14.81
C LEU A 53 -8.49 -9.62 -16.00
N MET A 54 -9.38 -10.60 -15.82
CA MET A 54 -9.89 -11.46 -16.89
C MET A 54 -10.84 -10.74 -17.84
N ILE A 55 -11.63 -9.77 -17.36
CA ILE A 55 -12.42 -8.89 -18.22
C ILE A 55 -11.46 -8.02 -19.06
N SER A 56 -10.40 -7.48 -18.44
CA SER A 56 -9.37 -6.73 -19.15
C SER A 56 -8.65 -7.59 -20.21
N SER A 57 -8.31 -8.85 -19.93
CA SER A 57 -7.73 -9.74 -20.95
C SER A 57 -8.68 -10.00 -22.12
N LEU A 58 -10.00 -10.05 -21.86
CA LEU A 58 -11.02 -10.19 -22.90
C LEU A 58 -11.13 -8.93 -23.78
N THR A 59 -10.97 -7.73 -23.20
CA THR A 59 -10.92 -6.48 -24.00
C THR A 59 -9.79 -6.50 -25.03
N VAL A 60 -8.65 -7.11 -24.71
CA VAL A 60 -7.50 -7.25 -25.61
C VAL A 60 -7.71 -8.39 -26.62
N PHE A 61 -8.41 -9.45 -26.21
CA PHE A 61 -8.64 -10.62 -27.05
C PHE A 61 -9.56 -10.34 -28.25
N VAL A 62 -10.67 -9.63 -28.06
CA VAL A 62 -11.65 -9.36 -29.12
C VAL A 62 -11.00 -8.69 -30.37
N PRO A 63 -10.23 -7.58 -30.25
CA PRO A 63 -9.56 -6.99 -31.41
C PRO A 63 -8.48 -7.90 -32.00
N MET A 64 -7.77 -8.69 -31.17
CA MET A 64 -6.78 -9.66 -31.65
C MET A 64 -7.44 -10.78 -32.48
N LEU A 65 -8.59 -11.28 -32.06
CA LEU A 65 -9.39 -12.28 -32.79
C LEU A 65 -9.83 -11.72 -34.16
N ILE A 66 -10.36 -10.49 -34.18
CA ILE A 66 -10.77 -9.82 -35.43
C ILE A 66 -9.56 -9.67 -36.37
N LEU A 67 -8.42 -9.21 -35.84
CA LEU A 67 -7.20 -9.02 -36.63
C LEU A 67 -6.68 -10.33 -37.21
N LEU A 68 -6.71 -11.42 -36.44
CA LEU A 68 -6.28 -12.73 -36.91
C LEU A 68 -7.16 -13.25 -38.05
N ILE A 69 -8.49 -13.20 -37.89
CA ILE A 69 -9.43 -13.68 -38.91
C ILE A 69 -9.30 -12.84 -40.19
N VAL A 70 -9.20 -11.52 -40.07
CA VAL A 70 -8.98 -10.63 -41.23
C VAL A 70 -7.65 -10.96 -41.91
N ALA A 71 -6.57 -11.15 -41.16
CA ALA A 71 -5.27 -11.51 -41.73
C ALA A 71 -5.31 -12.84 -42.49
N LEU A 72 -5.95 -13.87 -41.90
CA LEU A 72 -6.13 -15.17 -42.55
C LEU A 72 -6.96 -15.04 -43.83
N GLN A 73 -8.04 -14.27 -43.81
CA GLN A 73 -8.84 -14.01 -45.01
C GLN A 73 -8.07 -13.28 -46.10
N VAL A 74 -7.25 -12.29 -45.76
CA VAL A 74 -6.38 -11.59 -46.72
C VAL A 74 -5.35 -12.54 -47.35
N ILE A 75 -4.76 -13.44 -46.56
CA ILE A 75 -3.84 -14.47 -47.06
C ILE A 75 -4.58 -15.38 -48.02
N ILE A 76 -5.74 -15.91 -47.64
CA ILE A 76 -6.52 -16.81 -48.49
C ILE A 76 -6.90 -16.10 -49.80
N TRP A 77 -7.36 -14.85 -49.74
CA TRP A 77 -7.69 -14.05 -50.94
C TRP A 77 -6.49 -13.82 -51.85
N SER A 78 -5.29 -13.66 -51.29
CA SER A 78 -4.08 -13.34 -52.07
C SER A 78 -3.49 -14.56 -52.79
N PHE A 79 -3.63 -15.76 -52.22
CA PHE A 79 -2.94 -16.96 -52.70
C PHE A 79 -3.84 -17.98 -53.41
N THR A 80 -5.17 -17.80 -53.43
CA THR A 80 -6.06 -18.78 -54.06
C THR A 80 -6.60 -18.35 -55.43
N GLU A 81 -6.47 -19.24 -56.42
CA GLU A 81 -6.97 -19.04 -57.79
C GLU A 81 -8.49 -19.29 -57.92
N TYR A 82 -9.09 -20.06 -57.00
CA TYR A 82 -10.50 -20.46 -57.05
C TYR A 82 -11.41 -19.58 -56.18
N THR A 83 -11.87 -18.45 -56.73
CA THR A 83 -12.64 -17.42 -56.00
C THR A 83 -14.01 -17.86 -55.47
N LYS A 84 -14.65 -18.88 -56.05
CA LYS A 84 -15.99 -19.32 -55.64
C LYS A 84 -16.03 -19.95 -54.24
N TYR A 85 -14.95 -20.59 -53.81
CA TYR A 85 -14.86 -21.26 -52.51
C TYR A 85 -14.55 -20.29 -51.38
N ILE A 86 -13.85 -19.19 -51.69
CA ILE A 86 -13.49 -18.14 -50.74
C ILE A 86 -14.73 -17.55 -50.04
N TYR A 87 -15.81 -17.29 -50.77
CA TYR A 87 -17.03 -16.70 -50.19
C TYR A 87 -17.66 -17.58 -49.12
N ILE A 88 -17.65 -18.90 -49.29
CA ILE A 88 -18.20 -19.83 -48.30
C ILE A 88 -17.34 -19.80 -47.03
N ASN A 89 -16.00 -19.77 -47.18
CA ASN A 89 -15.09 -19.67 -46.04
C ASN A 89 -15.32 -18.37 -45.24
N ALA A 90 -15.41 -17.24 -45.94
CA ALA A 90 -15.66 -15.95 -45.30
C ALA A 90 -16.99 -15.92 -44.52
N ILE A 91 -18.03 -16.62 -44.98
CA ILE A 91 -19.32 -16.71 -44.27
C ILE A 91 -19.19 -17.53 -42.97
N PHE A 92 -18.50 -18.67 -43.01
CA PHE A 92 -18.28 -19.49 -41.81
C PHE A 92 -17.42 -18.76 -40.76
N ASP A 93 -16.34 -18.12 -41.20
CA ASP A 93 -15.46 -17.33 -40.32
C ASP A 93 -16.14 -16.09 -39.75
N LEU A 94 -16.95 -15.39 -40.55
CA LEU A 94 -17.73 -14.25 -40.06
C LEU A 94 -18.82 -14.70 -39.07
N GLY A 95 -19.48 -15.83 -39.35
CA GLY A 95 -20.47 -16.43 -38.46
C GLY A 95 -19.86 -16.83 -37.11
N SER A 96 -18.70 -17.50 -37.13
CA SER A 96 -18.00 -17.90 -35.90
C SER A 96 -17.52 -16.68 -35.10
N LEU A 97 -17.01 -15.64 -35.77
CA LEU A 97 -16.62 -14.38 -35.14
C LEU A 97 -17.80 -13.68 -34.44
N ILE A 98 -18.94 -13.54 -35.12
CA ILE A 98 -20.13 -12.89 -34.56
C ILE A 98 -20.66 -13.69 -33.36
N LEU A 99 -20.71 -15.02 -33.46
CA LEU A 99 -21.17 -15.88 -32.37
C LEU A 99 -20.22 -15.82 -31.16
N VAL A 100 -18.91 -15.92 -31.36
CA VAL A 100 -17.92 -15.87 -30.28
C VAL A 100 -17.94 -14.51 -29.58
N THR A 101 -17.95 -13.42 -30.33
CA THR A 101 -18.02 -12.06 -29.75
C THR A 101 -19.35 -11.82 -29.04
N GLY A 102 -20.47 -12.28 -29.59
CA GLY A 102 -21.78 -12.22 -28.96
C GLY A 102 -21.83 -12.98 -27.63
N LEU A 103 -21.33 -14.22 -27.59
CA LEU A 103 -21.29 -15.03 -26.37
C LEU A 103 -20.38 -14.45 -25.29
N LEU A 104 -19.22 -13.92 -25.70
CA LEU A 104 -18.25 -13.32 -24.77
C LEU A 104 -18.67 -11.93 -24.28
N SER A 105 -19.58 -11.24 -24.99
CA SER A 105 -20.05 -9.89 -24.61
C SER A 105 -20.70 -9.85 -23.22
N ILE A 106 -21.35 -10.95 -22.80
CA ILE A 106 -21.99 -11.08 -21.48
C ILE A 106 -20.95 -10.92 -20.36
N ASN A 107 -19.68 -11.27 -20.61
CA ASN A 107 -18.62 -11.19 -19.61
C ASN A 107 -18.18 -9.74 -19.30
N PHE A 108 -18.55 -8.75 -20.11
CA PHE A 108 -18.24 -7.34 -19.83
C PHE A 108 -19.11 -6.74 -18.72
N PHE A 109 -20.24 -7.37 -18.37
CA PHE A 109 -21.09 -6.92 -17.27
C PHE A 109 -20.49 -7.33 -15.91
N GLU A 110 -19.60 -6.51 -15.35
CA GLU A 110 -18.85 -6.80 -14.11
C GLU A 110 -19.75 -7.24 -12.96
N ASP A 111 -20.81 -6.49 -12.64
CA ASP A 111 -21.70 -6.78 -11.51
C ASP A 111 -22.43 -8.12 -11.65
N PHE A 112 -22.86 -8.46 -12.88
CA PHE A 112 -23.54 -9.71 -13.17
C PHE A 112 -22.61 -10.90 -13.01
N VAL A 113 -21.38 -10.76 -13.51
CA VAL A 113 -20.39 -11.83 -13.53
C VAL A 113 -19.80 -12.10 -12.15
N ILE A 114 -19.59 -11.05 -11.34
CA ILE A 114 -19.15 -11.21 -9.95
C ILE A 114 -20.18 -12.02 -9.14
N ARG A 115 -21.48 -11.81 -9.41
CA ARG A 115 -22.58 -12.57 -8.78
C ARG A 115 -22.67 -14.00 -9.31
N HIS A 116 -22.54 -14.20 -10.62
CA HIS A 116 -22.70 -15.50 -11.28
C HIS A 116 -21.39 -15.98 -11.93
N ARG A 117 -20.44 -16.40 -11.11
CA ARG A 117 -19.10 -16.84 -11.54
C ARG A 117 -19.09 -18.00 -12.55
N TRP A 118 -20.15 -18.81 -12.58
CA TRP A 118 -20.28 -19.93 -13.52
C TRP A 118 -20.52 -19.48 -14.96
N VAL A 119 -21.09 -18.28 -15.16
CA VAL A 119 -21.34 -17.70 -16.50
C VAL A 119 -20.05 -17.50 -17.27
N MET A 120 -18.99 -17.05 -16.60
CA MET A 120 -17.66 -16.88 -17.22
C MET A 120 -17.14 -18.18 -17.81
N THR A 121 -17.18 -19.27 -17.04
CA THR A 121 -16.75 -20.59 -17.51
C THR A 121 -17.66 -21.11 -18.61
N PHE A 122 -18.98 -20.92 -18.48
CA PHE A 122 -19.96 -21.41 -19.46
C PHE A 122 -19.86 -20.71 -20.82
N THR A 123 -19.86 -19.38 -20.84
CA THR A 123 -19.71 -18.58 -22.07
C THR A 123 -18.36 -18.86 -22.74
N SER A 124 -17.31 -19.01 -21.96
CA SER A 124 -15.99 -19.45 -22.40
C SER A 124 -16.04 -20.83 -23.07
N THR A 125 -16.60 -21.84 -22.39
CA THR A 125 -16.70 -23.19 -22.92
C THR A 125 -17.47 -23.22 -24.24
N LEU A 126 -18.59 -22.50 -24.30
CA LEU A 126 -19.43 -22.44 -25.49
C LEU A 126 -18.70 -21.76 -26.65
N SER A 127 -18.00 -20.64 -26.38
CA SER A 127 -17.23 -19.92 -27.40
C SER A 127 -16.11 -20.77 -28.00
N ALA A 128 -15.39 -21.57 -27.19
CA ALA A 128 -14.35 -22.46 -27.69
C ALA A 128 -14.94 -23.55 -28.60
N TYR A 129 -16.05 -24.17 -28.21
CA TYR A 129 -16.70 -25.18 -29.04
C TYR A 129 -17.32 -24.61 -30.32
N VAL A 130 -17.79 -23.36 -30.32
CA VAL A 130 -18.26 -22.71 -31.56
C VAL A 130 -17.14 -22.61 -32.60
N VAL A 131 -15.92 -22.25 -32.18
CA VAL A 131 -14.77 -22.19 -33.10
C VAL A 131 -14.37 -23.59 -33.60
N VAL A 132 -14.27 -24.56 -32.69
CA VAL A 132 -13.88 -25.95 -33.03
C VAL A 132 -14.89 -26.60 -33.98
N LEU A 133 -16.18 -26.51 -33.66
CA LEU A 133 -17.23 -27.07 -34.51
C LEU A 133 -17.31 -26.32 -35.84
N GLY A 134 -17.05 -25.01 -35.86
CA GLY A 134 -16.94 -24.23 -37.08
C GLY A 134 -15.83 -24.72 -38.01
N ASP A 135 -14.62 -24.91 -37.48
CA ASP A 135 -13.46 -25.41 -38.23
C ASP A 135 -13.71 -26.84 -38.75
N ILE A 136 -14.19 -27.75 -37.89
CA ILE A 136 -14.50 -29.12 -38.29
C ILE A 136 -15.63 -29.18 -39.34
N ALA A 137 -16.70 -28.39 -39.17
CA ALA A 137 -17.81 -28.36 -40.11
C ALA A 137 -17.38 -27.83 -41.48
N PHE A 138 -16.53 -26.80 -41.49
CA PHE A 138 -15.93 -26.27 -42.71
C PHE A 138 -15.11 -27.35 -43.43
N ASN A 139 -14.15 -27.97 -42.76
CA ASN A 139 -13.29 -28.99 -43.39
C ASN A 139 -14.11 -30.19 -43.90
N THR A 140 -15.13 -30.60 -43.16
CA THR A 140 -16.05 -31.68 -43.56
C THR A 140 -16.87 -31.32 -44.79
N TYR A 141 -17.39 -30.08 -44.87
CA TYR A 141 -18.13 -29.60 -46.05
C TYR A 141 -17.26 -29.63 -47.31
N TYR A 142 -16.02 -29.18 -47.20
CA TYR A 142 -15.07 -29.20 -48.32
C TYR A 142 -14.74 -30.61 -48.77
N TYR A 143 -14.53 -31.51 -47.82
CA TYR A 143 -14.26 -32.90 -48.14
C TYR A 143 -15.38 -33.53 -48.97
N TYR A 144 -16.64 -33.42 -48.52
CA TYR A 144 -17.76 -34.02 -49.26
C TYR A 144 -18.00 -33.39 -50.64
N LYS A 145 -17.67 -32.11 -50.81
CA LYS A 145 -17.93 -31.39 -52.06
C LYS A 145 -16.80 -31.52 -53.09
N SER A 146 -15.55 -31.62 -52.63
CA SER A 146 -14.35 -31.54 -53.50
C SER A 146 -13.43 -32.75 -53.40
N ASN A 147 -13.69 -33.70 -52.48
CA ASN A 147 -12.83 -34.82 -52.12
C ASN A 147 -11.40 -34.41 -51.70
N TRP A 148 -11.20 -33.14 -51.31
CA TRP A 148 -9.90 -32.65 -50.86
C TRP A 148 -9.82 -32.73 -49.33
N PRO A 149 -8.84 -33.46 -48.76
CA PRO A 149 -8.56 -33.41 -47.33
C PRO A 149 -7.83 -32.10 -46.99
N LEU A 150 -8.54 -31.11 -46.43
CA LEU A 150 -7.90 -29.94 -45.84
C LEU A 150 -7.50 -30.23 -44.40
N ASN A 151 -6.35 -29.69 -43.99
CA ASN A 151 -5.92 -29.69 -42.59
C ASN A 151 -6.66 -28.59 -41.83
N THR A 152 -6.85 -28.82 -40.53
CA THR A 152 -7.38 -27.83 -39.58
C THR A 152 -6.46 -26.61 -39.51
N LEU A 153 -7.06 -25.41 -39.47
CA LEU A 153 -6.31 -24.14 -39.47
C LEU A 153 -6.34 -23.45 -38.10
N TYR A 154 -7.34 -23.73 -37.27
CA TYR A 154 -7.59 -23.02 -36.02
C TYR A 154 -7.24 -23.83 -34.76
N ASP A 155 -6.66 -25.01 -34.90
CA ASP A 155 -6.32 -25.93 -33.81
C ASP A 155 -5.39 -25.31 -32.74
N VAL A 156 -4.24 -24.77 -33.14
CA VAL A 156 -3.30 -24.08 -32.25
C VAL A 156 -3.92 -22.79 -31.71
N PHE A 157 -4.65 -22.06 -32.57
CA PHE A 157 -5.29 -20.82 -32.17
C PHE A 157 -6.31 -21.03 -31.05
N VAL A 158 -7.16 -22.06 -31.14
CA VAL A 158 -8.14 -22.38 -30.11
C VAL A 158 -7.46 -22.77 -28.81
N LEU A 159 -6.38 -23.56 -28.84
CA LEU A 159 -5.62 -23.90 -27.64
C LEU A 159 -5.00 -22.66 -26.99
N CYS A 160 -4.41 -21.76 -27.78
CA CYS A 160 -3.90 -20.47 -27.33
C CYS A 160 -5.01 -19.59 -26.73
N MET A 161 -6.17 -19.53 -27.36
CA MET A 161 -7.35 -18.80 -26.89
C MET A 161 -7.77 -19.29 -25.49
N ILE A 162 -7.87 -20.61 -25.29
CA ILE A 162 -8.30 -21.22 -24.03
C ILE A 162 -7.32 -20.91 -22.89
N TYR A 163 -6.02 -21.06 -23.12
CA TYR A 163 -5.02 -20.90 -22.05
C TYR A 163 -4.67 -19.45 -21.74
N MET A 164 -4.62 -18.57 -22.74
CA MET A 164 -4.14 -17.20 -22.56
C MET A 164 -5.24 -16.18 -22.33
N PHE A 165 -6.32 -16.23 -23.12
CA PHE A 165 -7.25 -15.10 -23.22
C PHE A 165 -8.61 -15.34 -22.58
N LEU A 166 -9.07 -16.59 -22.56
CA LEU A 166 -10.42 -16.92 -22.19
C LEU A 166 -10.65 -16.80 -20.66
N PRO A 167 -11.77 -16.18 -20.24
CA PRO A 167 -12.01 -15.88 -18.83
C PRO A 167 -12.50 -17.12 -18.07
N ILE A 168 -11.59 -18.06 -17.80
CA ILE A 168 -11.85 -19.24 -16.96
C ILE A 168 -11.18 -19.08 -15.58
N PRO A 169 -11.94 -18.90 -14.47
CA PRO A 169 -11.36 -18.65 -13.14
C PRO A 169 -10.55 -19.83 -12.59
N SER A 170 -10.95 -21.06 -12.94
CA SER A 170 -10.33 -22.31 -12.50
C SER A 170 -9.30 -22.80 -13.51
N SER A 171 -8.04 -22.94 -13.09
CA SER A 171 -6.98 -23.50 -13.94
C SER A 171 -7.28 -24.94 -14.38
N LYS A 172 -7.93 -25.73 -13.51
CA LYS A 172 -8.36 -27.10 -13.83
C LYS A 172 -9.43 -27.14 -14.91
N ALA A 173 -10.40 -26.22 -14.87
CA ALA A 173 -11.46 -26.17 -15.88
C ALA A 173 -10.90 -25.81 -17.27
N ALA A 174 -9.93 -24.90 -17.34
CA ALA A 174 -9.25 -24.57 -18.59
C ALA A 174 -8.47 -25.76 -19.15
N ALA A 175 -7.75 -26.51 -18.29
CA ALA A 175 -7.04 -27.71 -18.71
C ALA A 175 -7.99 -28.81 -19.23
N LEU A 176 -9.11 -29.05 -18.54
CA LEU A 176 -10.12 -30.02 -18.98
C LEU A 176 -10.74 -29.64 -20.33
N LEU A 177 -11.03 -28.35 -20.54
CA LEU A 177 -11.55 -27.85 -21.81
C LEU A 177 -10.52 -27.99 -22.95
N ALA A 178 -9.25 -27.66 -22.71
CA ALA A 178 -8.23 -27.80 -23.74
C ALA A 178 -7.98 -29.27 -24.12
N ILE A 179 -7.99 -30.17 -23.14
CA ILE A 179 -7.90 -31.61 -23.38
C ILE A 179 -9.13 -32.13 -24.14
N SER A 180 -10.33 -31.65 -23.82
CA SER A 180 -11.52 -32.06 -24.58
C SER A 180 -11.47 -31.57 -26.02
N VAL A 181 -10.97 -30.35 -26.27
CA VAL A 181 -10.79 -29.81 -27.61
C VAL A 181 -9.71 -30.56 -28.40
N SER A 182 -8.56 -30.87 -27.81
CA SER A 182 -7.53 -31.66 -28.49
C SER A 182 -8.04 -33.06 -28.83
N LEU A 183 -8.77 -33.70 -27.93
CA LEU A 183 -9.43 -34.98 -28.21
C LEU A 183 -10.42 -34.88 -29.37
N THR A 184 -11.22 -33.82 -29.46
CA THR A 184 -12.14 -33.65 -30.60
C THR A 184 -11.41 -33.54 -31.94
N TYR A 185 -10.26 -32.85 -32.00
CA TYR A 185 -9.46 -32.77 -33.21
C TYR A 185 -8.79 -34.11 -33.57
N VAL A 186 -8.26 -34.83 -32.57
CA VAL A 186 -7.71 -36.18 -32.80
C VAL A 186 -8.78 -37.16 -33.28
N ILE A 187 -9.98 -37.14 -32.67
CA ILE A 187 -11.11 -37.98 -33.09
C ILE A 187 -11.54 -37.65 -34.51
N TYR A 188 -11.61 -36.36 -34.86
CA TYR A 188 -11.90 -35.92 -36.24
C TYR A 188 -10.90 -36.49 -37.24
N PHE A 189 -9.60 -36.38 -36.94
CA PHE A 189 -8.55 -36.89 -37.81
C PHE A 189 -8.57 -38.43 -37.94
N ILE A 190 -8.79 -39.15 -36.84
CA ILE A 190 -8.95 -40.61 -36.86
C ILE A 190 -10.18 -41.03 -37.66
N HIS A 191 -11.33 -40.39 -37.44
CA HIS A 191 -12.57 -40.69 -38.18
C HIS A 191 -12.37 -40.52 -39.68
N PHE A 192 -11.73 -39.42 -40.08
CA PHE A 192 -11.43 -39.13 -41.47
C PHE A 192 -10.50 -40.17 -42.12
N MET A 193 -9.45 -40.58 -41.40
CA MET A 193 -8.50 -41.59 -41.86
C MET A 193 -9.09 -42.99 -41.91
N ALA A 194 -9.90 -43.38 -40.92
CA ALA A 194 -10.47 -44.72 -40.80
C ALA A 194 -11.52 -45.03 -41.86
N PHE A 195 -12.31 -44.04 -42.30
CA PHE A 195 -13.36 -44.22 -43.31
C PHE A 195 -12.85 -44.18 -44.76
N ASN A 196 -11.56 -43.92 -44.99
CA ASN A 196 -11.00 -43.84 -46.34
C ASN A 196 -10.36 -45.18 -46.76
N GLU A 197 -11.22 -46.14 -47.07
CA GLU A 197 -10.98 -47.60 -47.14
C GLU A 197 -10.22 -48.09 -48.40
N HIS A 198 -9.22 -47.37 -48.91
CA HIS A 198 -8.62 -47.74 -50.21
C HIS A 198 -7.13 -48.08 -50.28
N ASN A 199 -6.33 -48.08 -49.20
CA ASN A 199 -4.94 -48.59 -49.28
C ASN A 199 -4.33 -48.96 -47.91
N VAL A 200 -3.84 -50.20 -47.75
CA VAL A 200 -3.14 -50.68 -46.53
C VAL A 200 -1.80 -49.94 -46.31
N ALA A 201 -1.10 -49.54 -47.37
CA ALA A 201 0.13 -48.74 -47.27
C ALA A 201 -0.14 -47.30 -46.76
N LYS A 202 -1.36 -46.78 -46.98
CA LYS A 202 -1.79 -45.46 -46.48
C LYS A 202 -2.12 -45.49 -44.99
N TYR A 203 -2.41 -46.68 -44.44
CA TYR A 203 -2.69 -46.87 -43.02
C TYR A 203 -1.44 -46.76 -42.16
N VAL A 204 -0.32 -47.36 -42.58
CA VAL A 204 0.96 -47.30 -41.85
C VAL A 204 1.50 -45.86 -41.82
N HIS A 205 1.55 -45.18 -42.97
CA HIS A 205 1.91 -43.75 -43.02
C HIS A 205 0.89 -42.85 -42.31
N GLY A 206 -0.38 -43.26 -42.24
CA GLY A 206 -1.42 -42.57 -41.50
C GLY A 206 -1.14 -42.53 -39.99
N LEU A 207 -0.72 -43.66 -39.41
CA LEU A 207 -0.38 -43.75 -37.99
C LEU A 207 0.80 -42.84 -37.60
N ASP A 208 1.80 -42.73 -38.47
CA ASP A 208 2.94 -41.83 -38.25
C ASP A 208 2.46 -40.37 -38.17
N ILE A 209 1.54 -39.94 -39.04
CA ILE A 209 1.00 -38.58 -39.04
C ILE A 209 0.11 -38.33 -37.81
N VAL A 210 -0.76 -39.28 -37.44
CA VAL A 210 -1.58 -39.19 -36.21
C VAL A 210 -0.67 -39.01 -34.98
N SER A 211 0.46 -39.71 -34.95
CA SER A 211 1.40 -39.63 -33.84
C SER A 211 2.02 -38.24 -33.70
N ILE A 212 2.36 -37.59 -34.83
CA ILE A 212 2.90 -36.23 -34.85
C ILE A 212 1.89 -35.24 -34.27
N ASP A 213 0.62 -35.31 -34.71
CA ASP A 213 -0.43 -34.42 -34.23
C ASP A 213 -0.75 -34.67 -32.76
N PHE A 214 -0.75 -35.93 -32.33
CA PHE A 214 -0.91 -36.29 -30.91
C PHE A 214 0.19 -35.67 -30.05
N PHE A 215 1.47 -35.81 -30.45
CA PHE A 215 2.59 -35.22 -29.72
C PHE A 215 2.55 -33.69 -29.76
N HIS A 216 2.12 -33.09 -30.89
CA HIS A 216 1.92 -31.65 -31.02
C HIS A 216 0.88 -31.14 -29.99
N TYR A 217 -0.30 -31.76 -29.93
CA TYR A 217 -1.33 -31.38 -28.97
C TYR A 217 -0.93 -31.65 -27.53
N LEU A 218 -0.22 -32.76 -27.26
CA LEU A 218 0.31 -33.05 -25.93
C LEU A 218 1.31 -31.95 -25.49
N GLY A 219 2.22 -31.56 -26.37
CA GLY A 219 3.21 -30.50 -26.12
C GLY A 219 2.54 -29.15 -25.85
N PHE A 220 1.57 -28.76 -26.68
CA PHE A 220 0.84 -27.50 -26.49
C PHE A 220 -0.03 -27.49 -25.23
N ASN A 221 -0.67 -28.61 -24.87
CA ASN A 221 -1.42 -28.71 -23.62
C ASN A 221 -0.50 -28.61 -22.40
N MET A 222 0.67 -29.26 -22.43
CA MET A 222 1.67 -29.15 -21.36
C MET A 222 2.18 -27.71 -21.21
N MET A 223 2.53 -27.06 -22.33
CA MET A 223 2.96 -25.65 -22.35
C MET A 223 1.85 -24.71 -21.84
N GLY A 224 0.60 -24.93 -22.27
CA GLY A 224 -0.56 -24.14 -21.85
C GLY A 224 -0.88 -24.28 -20.36
N ILE A 225 -0.81 -25.50 -19.81
CA ILE A 225 -0.98 -25.73 -18.36
C ILE A 225 0.12 -25.02 -17.58
N PHE A 226 1.37 -25.13 -18.03
CA PHE A 226 2.49 -24.41 -17.40
C PHE A 226 2.26 -22.90 -17.38
N PHE A 227 1.92 -22.31 -18.53
CA PHE A 227 1.64 -20.87 -18.62
C PHE A 227 0.47 -20.45 -17.72
N ARG A 228 -0.60 -21.26 -17.64
CA ARG A 228 -1.76 -20.95 -16.79
C ARG A 228 -1.42 -21.01 -15.30
N ILE A 229 -0.63 -21.98 -14.87
CA ILE A 229 -0.17 -22.09 -13.48
C ILE A 229 0.73 -20.90 -13.15
N MET A 230 1.70 -20.58 -14.01
CA MET A 230 2.60 -19.45 -13.84
C MET A 230 1.86 -18.11 -13.77
N ASN A 231 0.85 -17.91 -14.61
CA ASN A 231 0.05 -16.69 -14.57
C ASN A 231 -0.77 -16.59 -13.26
N ASP A 232 -1.38 -17.70 -12.80
CA ASP A 232 -2.13 -17.70 -11.52
C ASP A 232 -1.22 -17.44 -10.31
N THR A 233 0.03 -17.93 -10.32
CA THR A 233 1.01 -17.61 -9.26
C THR A 233 1.47 -16.15 -9.34
N MET A 234 1.81 -15.65 -10.54
CA MET A 234 2.24 -14.27 -10.75
C MET A 234 1.17 -13.24 -10.37
N VAL A 235 -0.09 -13.48 -10.75
CA VAL A 235 -1.19 -12.58 -10.41
C VAL A 235 -1.41 -12.54 -8.90
N ARG A 236 -1.27 -13.69 -8.22
CA ARG A 236 -1.44 -13.77 -6.77
C ARG A 236 -0.29 -13.14 -6.00
N SER A 237 0.96 -13.33 -6.45
CA SER A 237 2.12 -12.66 -5.85
C SER A 237 2.02 -11.15 -6.04
N SER A 238 1.77 -10.68 -7.26
CA SER A 238 1.62 -9.26 -7.58
C SER A 238 0.52 -8.58 -6.75
N PHE A 239 -0.61 -9.27 -6.52
CA PHE A 239 -1.68 -8.77 -5.66
C PHE A 239 -1.21 -8.59 -4.21
N LEU A 240 -0.52 -9.59 -3.64
CA LEU A 240 -0.02 -9.54 -2.26
C LEU A 240 1.08 -8.49 -2.10
N ASP A 241 1.99 -8.36 -3.06
CA ASP A 241 3.03 -7.33 -3.07
C ASP A 241 2.40 -5.94 -3.09
N ARG A 242 1.36 -5.74 -3.92
CA ARG A 242 0.65 -4.47 -3.97
C ARG A 242 -0.10 -4.16 -2.67
N TYR A 243 -0.72 -5.18 -2.07
CA TYR A 243 -1.38 -5.04 -0.78
C TYR A 243 -0.39 -4.66 0.33
N GLN A 244 0.77 -5.32 0.38
CA GLN A 244 1.82 -5.03 1.34
C GLN A 244 2.33 -3.60 1.17
N PHE A 245 2.64 -3.21 -0.07
CA PHE A 245 3.07 -1.85 -0.39
C PHE A 245 2.08 -0.79 0.10
N ILE A 246 0.78 -0.96 -0.20
CA ILE A 246 -0.26 0.00 0.22
C ILE A 246 -0.38 0.04 1.76
N THR A 247 -0.30 -1.12 2.41
CA THR A 247 -0.39 -1.21 3.88
C THR A 247 0.80 -0.50 4.54
N GLU A 248 2.01 -0.74 4.05
CA GLU A 248 3.22 -0.07 4.52
C GLU A 248 3.17 1.44 4.30
N GLU A 249 2.67 1.88 3.14
CA GLU A 249 2.50 3.30 2.84
C GLU A 249 1.52 3.98 3.82
N ILE A 250 0.39 3.34 4.11
CA ILE A 250 -0.59 3.85 5.09
C ILE A 250 0.06 3.91 6.48
N TRP A 251 0.79 2.87 6.87
CA TRP A 251 1.47 2.82 8.17
C TRP A 251 2.52 3.93 8.30
N LEU A 252 3.35 4.14 7.26
CA LEU A 252 4.33 5.22 7.20
C LEU A 252 3.68 6.60 7.27
N ARG A 253 2.57 6.83 6.55
CA ARG A 253 1.81 8.09 6.61
C ARG A 253 1.28 8.34 8.02
N GLN A 254 0.79 7.31 8.70
CA GLN A 254 0.27 7.44 10.06
C GLN A 254 1.39 7.70 11.07
N ALA A 255 2.51 6.97 10.99
CA ALA A 255 3.68 7.18 11.83
C ALA A 255 4.22 8.61 11.69
N ARG A 256 4.34 9.12 10.44
CA ARG A 256 4.73 10.50 10.17
C ARG A 256 3.77 11.53 10.77
N ARG A 257 2.46 11.26 10.72
CA ARG A 257 1.45 12.13 11.35
C ARG A 257 1.62 12.14 12.87
N GLN A 258 1.79 10.98 13.50
CA GLN A 258 2.04 10.90 14.95
C GLN A 258 3.32 11.63 15.36
N GLU A 259 4.40 11.46 14.59
CA GLU A 259 5.64 12.19 14.81
C GLU A 259 5.42 13.70 14.74
N SER A 260 4.71 14.21 13.71
CA SER A 260 4.44 15.65 13.59
C SER A 260 3.60 16.19 14.76
N LEU A 261 2.59 15.45 15.20
CA LEU A 261 1.74 15.85 16.33
C LEU A 261 2.52 15.89 17.64
N LEU A 262 3.37 14.88 17.89
CA LEU A 262 4.21 14.83 19.07
C LEU A 262 5.23 15.99 19.06
N LEU A 263 5.84 16.25 17.91
CA LEU A 263 6.81 17.32 17.74
C LEU A 263 6.17 18.70 17.98
N ASP A 264 5.00 18.98 17.38
CA ASP A 264 4.28 20.25 17.58
C ASP A 264 3.73 20.41 19.02
N SER A 265 3.44 19.31 19.71
CA SER A 265 2.99 19.34 21.11
C SER A 265 4.11 19.65 22.12
N ILE A 266 5.36 19.32 21.79
CA ILE A 266 6.52 19.50 22.67
C ILE A 266 7.28 20.78 22.30
N LEU A 267 7.37 21.12 21.01
CA LEU A 267 8.15 22.23 20.50
C LEU A 267 7.25 23.25 19.80
N PRO A 268 7.41 24.55 20.09
CA PRO A 268 6.78 25.59 19.30
C PRO A 268 7.15 25.47 17.81
N PRO A 269 6.26 25.83 16.88
CA PRO A 269 6.48 25.67 15.43
C PRO A 269 7.74 26.40 14.92
N GLN A 270 8.16 27.48 15.61
CA GLN A 270 9.34 28.26 15.28
C GLN A 270 10.66 27.54 15.58
N ILE A 271 10.67 26.65 16.58
CA ILE A 271 11.82 25.84 16.98
C ILE A 271 11.78 24.49 16.26
N ALA A 272 10.58 23.94 16.04
CA ALA A 272 10.33 22.70 15.32
C ALA A 272 10.86 22.71 13.88
N LYS A 273 10.52 23.73 13.08
CA LYS A 273 10.88 23.84 11.66
C LYS A 273 12.40 23.77 11.37
N PRO A 274 13.27 24.54 12.04
CA PRO A 274 14.71 24.44 11.80
C PRO A 274 15.30 23.08 12.23
N ILE A 275 14.78 22.48 13.30
CA ILE A 275 15.19 21.13 13.72
C ILE A 275 14.81 20.09 12.67
N GLN A 276 13.55 20.09 12.21
CA GLN A 276 13.10 19.19 11.14
C GLN A 276 13.94 19.36 9.87
N LYS A 277 14.25 20.60 9.49
CA LYS A 277 15.06 20.90 8.30
C LYS A 277 16.49 20.36 8.43
N SER A 278 17.14 20.58 9.58
CA SER A 278 18.49 20.05 9.84
C SER A 278 18.54 18.51 9.88
N ILE A 279 17.51 17.85 10.43
CA ILE A 279 17.40 16.38 10.40
C ILE A 279 17.21 15.89 8.96
N LYS A 280 16.32 16.53 8.20
CA LYS A 280 16.06 16.19 6.79
C LYS A 280 17.31 16.36 5.93
N GLU A 281 18.06 17.44 6.12
CA GLU A 281 19.32 17.68 5.40
C GLU A 281 20.38 16.63 5.74
N LYS A 282 20.47 16.19 7.01
CA LYS A 282 21.36 15.09 7.41
C LYS A 282 20.97 13.73 6.81
N ILE A 283 19.68 13.47 6.61
CA ILE A 283 19.20 12.21 6.01
C ILE A 283 19.41 12.20 4.48
N ILE A 284 19.33 13.37 3.83
CA ILE A 284 19.48 13.51 2.38
C ILE A 284 20.96 13.47 1.97
N GLN A 285 21.89 13.84 2.86
CA GLN A 285 23.31 13.68 2.58
C GLN A 285 23.65 12.18 2.44
N PRO A 286 24.06 11.72 1.24
CA PRO A 286 24.45 10.34 1.06
C PRO A 286 25.70 10.05 1.91
N ASP A 287 25.77 8.85 2.48
CA ASP A 287 26.87 8.29 3.31
C ASP A 287 28.28 8.30 2.66
N ASN A 288 28.50 9.03 1.56
CA ASN A 288 29.78 9.08 0.86
C ASN A 288 30.92 9.74 1.67
N ASP A 289 30.60 10.43 2.78
CA ASP A 289 31.61 11.01 3.67
C ASP A 289 32.04 10.07 4.82
N PHE A 290 31.53 8.84 4.88
CA PHE A 290 31.83 7.91 5.98
C PHE A 290 33.32 7.47 6.03
N TYR A 291 34.09 7.68 4.96
CA TYR A 291 35.49 7.28 4.88
C TYR A 291 36.52 8.39 5.13
N HIS A 292 36.11 9.66 5.27
CA HIS A 292 37.07 10.78 5.36
C HIS A 292 37.02 11.64 6.63
N LEU A 293 36.18 11.35 7.62
CA LEU A 293 36.14 12.16 8.84
C LEU A 293 36.25 11.35 10.13
N GLY A 294 37.46 10.85 10.38
CA GLY A 294 37.94 10.40 11.69
C GLY A 294 38.20 11.55 12.68
N THR A 295 37.48 12.67 12.56
CA THR A 295 37.64 13.86 13.40
C THR A 295 36.32 14.22 14.06
N SER A 296 36.31 14.02 15.39
CA SER A 296 35.36 14.59 16.34
C SER A 296 33.86 14.43 16.02
N ARG A 297 33.30 13.28 16.43
CA ARG A 297 31.90 13.20 16.87
C ARG A 297 31.69 14.01 18.16
N THR A 298 32.05 15.29 18.16
CA THR A 298 31.45 16.19 19.14
C THR A 298 30.00 16.25 18.72
N ALA A 299 29.14 15.55 19.45
CA ALA A 299 27.75 15.92 19.52
C ALA A 299 27.76 17.37 20.01
N GLU A 300 27.90 18.32 19.09
CA GLU A 300 27.51 19.70 19.36
C GLU A 300 26.06 19.58 19.75
N ASN A 301 25.81 19.62 21.06
CA ASN A 301 24.49 19.66 21.63
C ASN A 301 23.82 20.88 20.98
N PHE A 302 23.06 20.64 19.91
CA PHE A 302 22.42 21.68 19.14
C PHE A 302 21.42 22.35 20.07
N MET A 303 21.81 23.49 20.59
CA MET A 303 21.06 24.25 21.56
C MET A 303 20.63 25.54 20.89
N SER A 304 19.42 25.55 20.35
CA SER A 304 18.82 26.74 19.77
C SER A 304 18.60 27.78 20.86
N ILE A 305 19.39 28.85 20.83
CA ILE A 305 19.20 30.05 21.63
C ILE A 305 18.73 31.14 20.68
N GLN A 306 17.57 31.73 20.96
CA GLN A 306 17.05 32.88 20.24
C GLN A 306 16.85 34.04 21.19
N ILE A 307 17.37 35.21 20.81
CA ILE A 307 17.21 36.45 21.57
C ILE A 307 16.05 37.22 20.93
N HIS A 308 15.04 37.52 21.74
CA HIS A 308 13.87 38.28 21.34
C HIS A 308 13.85 39.61 22.09
N ASN A 309 13.75 40.70 21.33
CA ASN A 309 13.59 42.04 21.87
C ASN A 309 12.09 42.35 21.97
N ASP A 310 11.72 43.26 22.89
CA ASP A 310 10.35 43.77 23.01
C ASP A 310 9.29 42.68 23.25
N VAL A 311 9.46 41.95 24.37
CA VAL A 311 8.46 40.97 24.83
C VAL A 311 7.90 41.36 26.19
N SER A 312 6.66 40.95 26.46
CA SER A 312 6.02 41.09 27.78
C SER A 312 5.79 39.73 28.42
N ILE A 313 6.13 39.63 29.70
CA ILE A 313 5.98 38.40 30.48
C ILE A 313 4.89 38.61 31.53
N LEU A 314 3.93 37.69 31.57
CA LEU A 314 2.87 37.62 32.57
C LEU A 314 3.13 36.45 33.52
N TYR A 315 3.17 36.75 34.81
CA TYR A 315 3.18 35.78 35.90
C TYR A 315 1.85 35.83 36.62
N ALA A 316 1.22 34.70 36.83
CA ALA A 316 -0.11 34.64 37.40
C ALA A 316 -0.17 33.47 38.40
N ASP A 317 -0.36 33.78 39.69
CA ASP A 317 -0.21 32.81 40.80
C ASP A 317 -1.50 32.67 41.61
N LEU A 318 -1.82 31.43 42.01
CA LEU A 318 -3.02 31.10 42.77
C LEU A 318 -2.78 31.33 44.28
N VAL A 319 -3.43 32.34 44.85
CA VAL A 319 -3.30 32.61 46.29
C VAL A 319 -3.94 31.48 47.11
N ASN A 320 -3.27 31.08 48.19
CA ASN A 320 -3.67 30.01 49.10
C ASN A 320 -3.72 28.61 48.48
N TYR A 321 -2.96 28.35 47.41
CA TYR A 321 -2.85 27.01 46.82
C TYR A 321 -2.50 25.92 47.85
N THR A 322 -1.58 26.19 48.78
CA THR A 322 -1.19 25.22 49.82
C THR A 322 -2.40 24.75 50.65
N GLN A 323 -3.35 25.63 50.97
CA GLN A 323 -4.57 25.27 51.71
C GLN A 323 -5.55 24.47 50.85
N LEU A 324 -5.62 24.72 49.54
CA LEU A 324 -6.40 23.91 48.61
C LEU A 324 -5.85 22.49 48.50
N THR A 325 -4.52 22.33 48.54
CA THR A 325 -3.89 21.00 48.49
C THR A 325 -4.10 20.16 49.74
N THR A 326 -4.35 20.78 50.90
CA THR A 326 -4.60 20.05 52.16
C THR A 326 -6.08 19.70 52.35
N THR A 327 -6.99 20.38 51.68
CA THR A 327 -8.45 20.23 51.86
C THR A 327 -9.10 19.37 50.77
N LEU A 328 -8.54 19.33 49.56
CA LEU A 328 -9.07 18.56 48.43
C LEU A 328 -8.37 17.22 48.25
N THR A 329 -9.11 16.22 47.76
CA THR A 329 -8.51 14.97 47.28
C THR A 329 -7.73 15.21 45.99
N VAL A 330 -6.67 14.42 45.75
CA VAL A 330 -5.77 14.58 44.59
C VAL A 330 -6.52 14.62 43.26
N GLU A 331 -7.51 13.73 43.06
CA GLU A 331 -8.32 13.70 41.84
C GLU A 331 -9.12 14.99 41.64
N LYS A 332 -9.73 15.51 42.71
CA LYS A 332 -10.51 16.76 42.65
C LYS A 332 -9.59 17.95 42.37
N LEU A 333 -8.46 18.04 43.07
CA LEU A 333 -7.48 19.10 42.86
C LEU A 333 -7.00 19.14 41.40
N VAL A 334 -6.63 17.99 40.83
CA VAL A 334 -6.18 17.89 39.43
C VAL A 334 -7.30 18.31 38.47
N LYS A 335 -8.54 17.90 38.71
CA LYS A 335 -9.68 18.27 37.86
C LYS A 335 -9.96 19.78 37.88
N VAL A 336 -9.89 20.40 39.05
CA VAL A 336 -10.10 21.86 39.21
C VAL A 336 -8.98 22.64 38.51
N LEU A 337 -7.72 22.27 38.74
CA LEU A 337 -6.59 22.90 38.07
C LEU A 337 -6.65 22.73 36.55
N HIS A 338 -7.04 21.55 36.08
CA HIS A 338 -7.16 21.30 34.64
C HIS A 338 -8.22 22.19 33.99
N ASP A 339 -9.40 22.32 34.58
CA ASP A 339 -10.47 23.17 34.03
C ASP A 339 -10.07 24.65 34.03
N LEU A 340 -9.47 25.12 35.13
CA LEU A 340 -8.97 26.50 35.24
C LEU A 340 -7.91 26.80 34.16
N TYR A 341 -6.92 25.92 34.03
CA TYR A 341 -5.84 26.10 33.07
C TYR A 341 -6.30 25.94 31.62
N ALA A 342 -7.30 25.10 31.34
CA ALA A 342 -7.91 25.01 30.02
C ALA A 342 -8.57 26.33 29.62
N ARG A 343 -9.28 27.00 30.54
CA ARG A 343 -9.86 28.34 30.29
C ARG A 343 -8.78 29.40 30.06
N PHE A 344 -7.68 29.35 30.82
CA PHE A 344 -6.56 30.24 30.61
C PHE A 344 -5.86 30.01 29.27
N ASP A 345 -5.70 28.76 28.84
CA ASP A 345 -5.13 28.43 27.53
C ASP A 345 -6.00 28.96 26.39
N LEU A 346 -7.33 28.84 26.51
CA LEU A 346 -8.28 29.40 25.53
C LEU A 346 -8.19 30.94 25.46
N ALA A 347 -8.08 31.60 26.62
CA ALA A 347 -7.87 33.05 26.67
C ALA A 347 -6.49 33.45 26.11
N ALA A 348 -5.44 32.68 26.39
CA ALA A 348 -4.11 32.95 25.86
C ALA A 348 -4.10 32.86 24.32
N LEU A 349 -4.83 31.90 23.75
CA LEU A 349 -5.03 31.78 22.30
C LEU A 349 -5.74 33.01 21.71
N SER A 350 -6.81 33.51 22.34
CA SER A 350 -7.55 34.67 21.82
C SER A 350 -6.72 35.96 21.86
N PHE A 351 -5.84 36.11 22.84
CA PHE A 351 -4.92 37.24 22.97
C PHE A 351 -3.54 37.03 22.34
N LYS A 352 -3.35 35.98 21.53
CA LYS A 352 -2.06 35.65 20.87
C LYS A 352 -0.86 35.59 21.84
N VAL A 353 -1.10 35.19 23.08
CA VAL A 353 -0.07 35.05 24.11
C VAL A 353 0.34 33.59 24.17
N GLN A 354 1.65 33.33 24.21
CA GLN A 354 2.17 31.98 24.26
C GLN A 354 2.41 31.55 25.71
N ARG A 355 1.78 30.45 26.12
CA ARG A 355 2.10 29.78 27.39
C ARG A 355 3.48 29.13 27.30
N ILE A 356 4.31 29.34 28.32
CA ILE A 356 5.60 28.65 28.45
C ILE A 356 5.42 27.36 29.23
N LYS A 357 5.01 27.46 30.50
CA LYS A 357 4.93 26.30 31.42
C LYS A 357 4.08 26.63 32.64
N PHE A 358 3.65 25.58 33.33
CA PHE A 358 3.21 25.65 34.72
C PHE A 358 4.38 25.36 35.66
N LEU A 359 4.56 26.17 36.68
CA LEU A 359 5.47 25.87 37.79
C LEU A 359 4.61 25.77 39.05
N GLY A 360 4.09 24.57 39.31
CA GLY A 360 3.15 24.32 40.40
C GLY A 360 1.80 25.00 40.17
N ASP A 361 1.49 25.96 41.01
CA ASP A 361 0.31 26.83 41.08
C ASP A 361 0.41 28.11 40.26
N CYS A 362 1.60 28.38 39.70
CA CYS A 362 1.84 29.57 38.92
C CYS A 362 1.82 29.30 37.40
N TYR A 363 1.08 30.13 36.67
CA TYR A 363 0.90 30.14 35.23
C TYR A 363 1.79 31.20 34.56
N TYR A 364 2.62 30.78 33.60
CA TYR A 364 3.62 31.63 32.93
C TYR A 364 3.31 31.80 31.45
N CYS A 365 3.25 33.06 31.02
CA CYS A 365 2.95 33.43 29.64
C CYS A 365 3.85 34.53 29.12
N VAL A 366 4.10 34.53 27.81
CA VAL A 366 4.87 35.56 27.11
C VAL A 366 4.14 36.01 25.85
N ALA A 367 3.99 37.32 25.69
CA ALA A 367 3.48 37.95 24.49
C ALA A 367 4.64 38.50 23.66
N GLY A 368 4.49 38.45 22.33
CA GLY A 368 5.51 38.93 21.37
C GLY A 368 6.65 37.94 21.08
N LEU A 369 6.57 36.69 21.57
CA LEU A 369 7.61 35.69 21.33
C LEU A 369 7.53 35.07 19.93
N GLY A 370 6.31 34.87 19.42
CA GLY A 370 6.06 34.30 18.10
C GLY A 370 6.31 35.32 16.99
N GLU A 371 5.34 36.19 16.79
CA GLU A 371 5.47 37.36 15.91
C GLU A 371 5.72 38.59 16.77
N SER A 372 6.67 39.44 16.37
CA SER A 372 6.89 40.72 17.02
C SER A 372 5.64 41.58 16.87
N ASP A 373 4.97 41.84 18.00
CA ASP A 373 3.73 42.60 18.05
C ASP A 373 4.00 43.87 18.86
N PRO A 374 3.87 45.09 18.30
CA PRO A 374 4.07 46.32 19.05
C PRO A 374 3.09 46.47 20.23
N ASP A 375 1.95 45.79 20.19
CA ASP A 375 0.94 45.79 21.25
C ASP A 375 1.10 44.61 22.23
N HIS A 376 2.25 43.92 22.23
CA HIS A 376 2.53 42.76 23.09
C HIS A 376 2.19 43.01 24.57
N ALA A 377 2.45 44.22 25.08
CA ALA A 377 2.15 44.60 26.47
C ALA A 377 0.65 44.73 26.73
N THR A 378 -0.09 45.29 25.77
CA THR A 378 -1.55 45.44 25.84
C THR A 378 -2.23 44.07 25.82
N MET A 379 -1.75 43.16 24.97
CA MET A 379 -2.26 41.79 24.88
C MET A 379 -2.00 41.00 26.18
N ALA A 380 -0.80 41.12 26.76
CA ALA A 380 -0.46 40.48 28.03
C ALA A 380 -1.34 40.97 29.20
N VAL A 381 -1.60 42.29 29.28
CA VAL A 381 -2.48 42.86 30.31
C VAL A 381 -3.94 42.46 30.09
N SER A 382 -4.40 42.46 28.84
CA SER A 382 -5.76 42.02 28.47
C SER A 382 -6.01 40.56 28.85
N LEU A 383 -5.02 39.69 28.62
CA LEU A 383 -5.05 38.32 29.10
C LEU A 383 -5.15 38.26 30.63
N GLY A 384 -4.34 39.04 31.36
CA GLY A 384 -4.39 39.09 32.82
C GLY A 384 -5.76 39.51 33.36
N ILE A 385 -6.42 40.47 32.71
CA ILE A 385 -7.79 40.89 33.04
C ILE A 385 -8.79 39.76 32.75
N SER A 386 -8.65 39.09 31.60
CA SER A 386 -9.49 37.96 31.23
C SER A 386 -9.32 36.76 32.18
N MET A 387 -8.11 36.47 32.66
CA MET A 387 -7.86 35.46 33.68
C MET A 387 -8.62 35.77 34.97
N ILE A 388 -8.60 37.02 35.43
CA ILE A 388 -9.36 37.44 36.61
C ILE A 388 -10.87 37.27 36.39
N ALA A 389 -11.38 37.61 35.21
CA ALA A 389 -12.79 37.38 34.86
C ALA A 389 -13.15 35.88 34.83
N ASN A 390 -12.31 35.04 34.21
CA ASN A 390 -12.49 33.59 34.15
C ASN A 390 -12.52 32.94 35.54
N ILE A 391 -11.72 33.45 36.48
CA ILE A 391 -11.73 32.97 37.87
C ILE A 391 -13.06 33.29 38.55
N LYS A 392 -13.55 34.53 38.41
CA LYS A 392 -14.86 34.93 38.98
C LYS A 392 -16.01 34.10 38.40
N GLU A 393 -15.93 33.76 37.12
CA GLU A 393 -16.92 32.90 36.48
C GLU A 393 -16.80 31.43 36.92
N CYS A 394 -15.57 30.94 37.12
CA CYS A 394 -15.31 29.66 37.77
C CYS A 394 -15.92 29.63 39.18
N GLU A 395 -15.76 30.68 39.99
CA GLU A 395 -16.35 30.79 41.33
C GLU A 395 -17.88 30.65 41.31
N SER A 396 -18.57 31.26 40.33
CA SER A 396 -20.03 31.06 40.16
C SER A 396 -20.41 29.65 39.72
N PHE A 397 -19.55 28.94 38.98
CA PHE A 397 -19.77 27.53 38.63
C PHE A 397 -19.57 26.59 39.84
N PHE A 398 -18.85 27.04 40.87
CA PHE A 398 -18.61 26.32 42.12
C PHE A 398 -19.77 26.42 43.13
N GLU A 399 -20.86 27.15 42.84
CA GLU A 399 -22.09 27.16 43.67
C GLU A 399 -22.74 25.77 43.86
N TYR A 400 -22.32 24.75 43.09
CA TYR A 400 -22.82 23.37 43.23
C TYR A 400 -22.11 22.51 44.30
N TRP A 401 -21.10 23.04 45.01
CA TRP A 401 -20.36 22.30 46.06
C TRP A 401 -20.28 23.06 47.39
N HIS A 402 -21.43 23.58 47.84
CA HIS A 402 -21.61 24.16 49.18
C HIS A 402 -21.48 23.10 50.28
N ALA A 403 -20.27 22.91 50.82
CA ALA A 403 -20.11 22.32 52.15
C ALA A 403 -18.82 22.71 52.89
N ASN A 404 -17.73 23.08 52.21
CA ASN A 404 -16.48 23.43 52.89
C ASN A 404 -15.92 24.75 52.37
N TRP A 405 -15.95 25.74 53.26
CA TRP A 405 -15.35 27.05 53.13
C TRP A 405 -13.90 27.00 52.65
N CYS A 406 -13.65 27.52 51.44
CA CYS A 406 -12.38 28.14 51.05
C CYS A 406 -12.72 29.26 50.05
N PRO A 407 -12.51 30.55 50.38
CA PRO A 407 -12.58 31.58 49.36
C PRO A 407 -11.45 31.30 48.37
N PHE A 408 -11.77 31.13 47.09
CA PHE A 408 -10.74 31.11 46.05
C PHE A 408 -9.94 32.42 46.20
N GLY A 409 -8.67 32.28 46.58
CA GLY A 409 -7.79 33.41 46.82
C GLY A 409 -7.46 34.10 45.51
N ASN A 410 -7.55 35.43 45.50
CA ASN A 410 -7.14 36.34 44.44
C ASN A 410 -5.98 35.79 43.58
N PHE A 411 -6.10 35.84 42.25
CA PHE A 411 -4.92 35.62 41.40
C PHE A 411 -4.04 36.88 41.40
N VAL A 412 -2.75 36.72 41.65
CA VAL A 412 -1.81 37.84 41.50
C VAL A 412 -1.21 37.79 40.11
N CYS A 413 -1.72 38.65 39.22
CA CYS A 413 -1.15 38.86 37.89
C CYS A 413 -0.09 39.97 37.95
N ARG A 414 1.16 39.65 37.61
CA ARG A 414 2.24 40.63 37.44
C ARG A 414 2.72 40.60 36.00
N CYS A 415 2.64 41.75 35.33
CA CYS A 415 3.16 41.94 33.97
C CYS A 415 4.39 42.84 34.02
N ASN A 416 5.49 42.42 33.39
CA ASN A 416 6.63 43.31 33.14
C ASN A 416 6.50 43.95 31.75
N ARG A 417 6.54 45.28 31.70
CA ARG A 417 6.07 46.06 30.53
C ARG A 417 6.99 45.95 29.32
N GLN A 418 8.31 45.89 29.52
CA GLN A 418 9.31 45.80 28.43
C GLN A 418 10.59 45.14 28.94
N GLY A 419 11.08 44.13 28.22
CA GLY A 419 12.35 43.47 28.49
C GLY A 419 12.81 42.59 27.34
N GLN A 420 14.11 42.31 27.31
CA GLN A 420 14.70 41.35 26.37
C GLN A 420 14.59 39.94 26.95
N ALA A 421 14.11 38.97 26.17
CA ALA A 421 14.06 37.57 26.57
C ALA A 421 15.00 36.72 25.73
N THR A 422 15.72 35.82 26.40
CA THR A 422 16.50 34.77 25.74
C THR A 422 15.74 33.46 25.88
N VAL A 423 15.27 32.90 24.77
CA VAL A 423 14.61 31.59 24.73
C VAL A 423 15.63 30.53 24.36
N ARG A 424 15.62 29.44 25.12
CA ARG A 424 16.56 28.34 25.01
C ARG A 424 15.83 27.04 25.27
N HIS A 425 16.17 25.98 24.55
CA HIS A 425 15.77 24.62 24.91
C HIS A 425 16.97 23.93 25.59
N MET A 426 16.91 23.73 26.92
CA MET A 426 17.98 23.07 27.68
C MET A 426 17.65 21.60 27.97
N GLY A 427 18.30 20.67 27.26
CA GLY A 427 18.40 19.27 27.68
C GLY A 427 18.37 18.23 26.56
N CYS A 428 19.18 17.18 26.72
CA CYS A 428 19.18 15.96 25.90
C CYS A 428 18.83 14.69 26.72
N ARG A 429 18.49 14.82 28.02
CA ARG A 429 17.97 13.78 28.93
C ARG A 429 17.19 14.42 30.07
N ARG A 430 16.02 13.85 30.43
CA ARG A 430 15.31 14.15 31.70
C ARG A 430 16.07 13.49 32.85
N GLU A 431 17.12 14.13 33.34
CA GLU A 431 17.74 13.76 34.62
C GLU A 431 17.14 14.62 35.73
N TYR A 432 16.63 13.95 36.77
CA TYR A 432 16.16 14.56 38.00
C TYR A 432 17.36 15.22 38.70
N CYS A 433 17.32 16.54 38.90
CA CYS A 433 18.32 17.22 39.72
C CYS A 433 17.71 17.79 41.00
N GLN A 434 18.21 17.28 42.13
CA GLN A 434 18.13 17.85 43.47
C GLN A 434 18.79 19.23 43.52
N SER A 435 18.29 20.08 44.43
CA SER A 435 18.71 21.46 44.62
C SER A 435 20.05 21.59 45.36
N SER A 436 20.95 22.43 44.85
CA SER A 436 21.88 23.19 45.68
C SER A 436 21.90 24.65 45.18
N GLY A 437 21.78 25.59 46.13
CA GLY A 437 21.43 26.98 45.85
C GLY A 437 22.61 27.89 45.51
N SER A 438 22.30 29.03 44.87
CA SER A 438 22.81 30.37 45.21
C SER A 438 22.49 31.41 44.11
N ASN A 439 21.82 32.49 44.55
CA ASN A 439 21.78 33.89 44.10
C ASN A 439 21.60 34.37 42.62
N ARG A 440 20.47 35.08 42.45
CA ARG A 440 20.17 36.31 41.66
C ARG A 440 20.85 36.54 40.30
N LYS A 441 20.10 36.21 39.23
CA LYS A 441 19.80 37.01 38.02
C LYS A 441 18.53 36.38 37.42
N SER A 442 17.52 37.17 37.04
CA SER A 442 16.28 36.65 36.42
C SER A 442 16.58 36.09 35.03
N ARG A 443 17.08 34.85 35.00
CA ARG A 443 17.22 34.02 33.80
C ARG A 443 15.92 33.26 33.64
N VAL A 444 15.16 33.57 32.60
CA VAL A 444 14.04 32.73 32.19
C VAL A 444 14.65 31.55 31.44
N CYS A 445 14.81 30.43 32.14
CA CYS A 445 15.13 29.15 31.53
C CYS A 445 13.82 28.55 31.01
N ALA A 446 13.58 28.67 29.70
CA ALA A 446 12.65 27.77 29.03
C ALA A 446 13.32 26.37 28.94
N CYS A 447 12.54 25.33 29.17
CA CYS A 447 12.88 23.96 28.80
C CYS A 447 11.95 23.58 27.68
#